data_AF-A0AA43B8V4-F1
#
_entry.id   AF-A0AA43B8V4-F1
#
_cell.length_a   1.000
_cell.length_b   1.000
_cell.length_c   1.000
_cell.angle_alpha   90.00
_cell.angle_beta   90.00
_cell.angle_gamma   90.00
#
_symmetry.space_group_name_H-M   'P 1'
#
loop_
_entity.id
_entity.type
_entity.pdbx_description
1 polymer ?
#
loop_
_entity_poly.entity_id
_entity_poly.type
_entity_poly.pdbx_seq_one_letter_code
_entity_poly.pdbx_strand_id
1 'polypeptide(L)'
;MSVPLAAGQTNPELQRLAARARAGDKQAQLELGIRFEEGLGVGRDIEKARDMYRLAASDSGGSVWVYVPPIGDGSMGRVMQADRGPKTPGLAEAKARLHLLERIQGKN
;
A
#
# COMPACT_ATOMS: atom_id res chain seq x y z
N MET A 1 22.44 5.31 -2.27
CA MET A 1 22.03 6.15 -1.13
C MET A 1 21.19 5.30 -0.20
N SER A 2 21.83 4.77 0.83
CA SER A 2 21.28 3.76 1.73
C SER A 2 20.59 4.46 2.89
N VAL A 3 19.29 4.22 3.08
CA VAL A 3 18.60 4.59 4.32
C VAL A 3 19.14 3.63 5.40
N PRO A 4 19.85 4.12 6.44
CA PRO A 4 20.34 3.26 7.50
C PRO A 4 19.15 2.94 8.41
N LEU A 5 18.59 1.73 8.27
CA LEU A 5 17.71 1.18 9.29
C LEU A 5 18.60 0.79 10.48
N ALA A 6 18.57 1.63 11.51
CA ALA A 6 19.24 1.37 12.78
C ALA A 6 18.84 -0.01 13.31
N ALA A 7 19.86 -0.76 13.72
CA ALA A 7 19.77 -2.11 14.26
C ALA A 7 18.80 -2.17 15.45
N GLY A 8 17.71 -2.91 15.27
CA GLY A 8 16.71 -3.12 16.31
C GLY A 8 15.55 -3.96 15.81
N GLN A 9 15.83 -5.21 15.45
CA GLN A 9 14.86 -6.27 15.10
C GLN A 9 14.22 -6.18 13.71
N THR A 10 14.98 -6.53 12.66
CA THR A 10 14.38 -7.03 11.42
C THR A 10 13.73 -8.38 11.71
N ASN A 11 12.53 -8.37 12.29
CA ASN A 11 11.77 -9.58 12.54
C ASN A 11 11.59 -10.31 11.20
N PRO A 12 11.93 -11.60 11.10
CA PRO A 12 11.71 -12.37 9.88
C PRO A 12 10.22 -12.36 9.49
N GLU A 13 9.33 -12.21 10.48
CA GLU A 13 7.90 -11.96 10.30
C GLU A 13 7.63 -10.68 9.48
N LEU A 14 8.28 -9.56 9.83
CA LEU A 14 8.07 -8.27 9.16
C LEU A 14 8.61 -8.30 7.72
N GLN A 15 9.74 -8.99 7.48
CA GLN A 15 10.24 -9.19 6.12
C GLN A 15 9.27 -10.03 5.27
N ARG A 16 8.73 -11.13 5.83
CA ARG A 16 7.72 -11.95 5.15
C ARG A 16 6.44 -11.15 4.88
N LEU A 17 6.04 -10.32 5.85
CA LEU A 17 4.88 -9.44 5.74
C LEU A 17 5.08 -8.39 4.65
N ALA A 18 6.23 -7.72 4.62
CA ALA A 18 6.59 -6.76 3.58
C ALA A 18 6.65 -7.42 2.19
N ALA A 19 7.16 -8.65 2.08
CA ALA A 19 7.18 -9.40 0.84
C ALA A 19 5.75 -9.72 0.35
N ARG A 20 4.85 -10.16 1.24
CA ARG A 20 3.44 -10.38 0.92
C ARG A 20 2.72 -9.07 0.53
N ALA A 21 2.95 -8.01 1.30
CA ALA A 21 2.38 -6.69 1.01
C ALA A 21 2.81 -6.17 -0.37
N ARG A 22 4.07 -6.43 -0.77
CA ARG A 22 4.59 -6.16 -2.13
C ARG A 22 4.00 -7.08 -3.19
N ALA A 23 3.66 -8.31 -2.86
CA ALA A 23 2.96 -9.22 -3.75
C ALA A 23 1.49 -8.84 -3.99
N GLY A 24 1.00 -7.76 -3.34
CA GLY A 24 -0.38 -7.29 -3.46
C GLY A 24 -1.33 -7.90 -2.43
N ASP A 25 -0.80 -8.57 -1.40
CA ASP A 25 -1.57 -9.11 -0.30
C ASP A 25 -2.09 -7.96 0.59
N LYS A 26 -3.41 -7.75 0.53
CA LYS A 26 -4.09 -6.70 1.28
C LYS A 26 -4.01 -6.92 2.79
N GLN A 27 -4.07 -8.17 3.25
CA GLN A 27 -3.98 -8.47 4.69
C GLN A 27 -2.58 -8.13 5.21
N ALA A 28 -1.56 -8.44 4.42
CA ALA A 28 -0.20 -8.07 4.77
C ALA A 28 0.03 -6.54 4.79
N GLN A 29 -0.58 -5.80 3.86
CA GLN A 29 -0.56 -4.33 3.87
C GLN A 29 -1.26 -3.76 5.10
N LEU A 30 -2.44 -4.29 5.46
CA LEU A 30 -3.16 -3.91 6.68
C LEU A 30 -2.31 -4.15 7.92
N GLU A 31 -1.76 -5.34 8.07
CA GLU A 31 -0.98 -5.71 9.24
C GLU A 31 0.34 -4.93 9.32
N LEU A 32 0.98 -4.64 8.19
CA LEU A 32 2.15 -3.77 8.15
C LEU A 32 1.79 -2.35 8.63
N GLY A 33 0.60 -1.86 8.26
CA GLY A 33 0.04 -0.62 8.79
C GLY A 33 -0.12 -0.64 10.31
N ILE A 34 -0.65 -1.73 10.88
CA ILE A 34 -0.81 -1.89 12.34
C ILE A 34 0.56 -1.87 13.02
N ARG A 35 1.57 -2.55 12.47
CA ARG A 35 2.93 -2.54 13.03
C ARG A 35 3.54 -1.13 13.03
N PHE A 36 3.33 -0.34 11.98
CA PHE A 36 3.74 1.07 11.96
C PHE A 36 2.94 1.93 12.94
N GLU A 37 1.67 1.64 13.15
CA GLU A 37 0.82 2.35 14.12
C GLU A 37 1.26 2.11 15.57
N GLU A 38 1.53 0.85 15.91
CA GLU A 38 1.90 0.42 17.27
C GLU A 38 3.41 0.54 17.53
N GLY A 39 4.25 0.61 16.49
CA GLY A 39 5.71 0.61 16.62
C GLY A 39 6.27 -0.80 16.92
N LEU A 40 5.59 -1.85 16.46
CA LEU A 40 5.95 -3.25 16.75
C LEU A 40 7.01 -3.76 15.77
N GLY A 41 8.29 -3.58 16.12
CA GLY A 41 9.43 -3.99 15.31
C GLY A 41 9.74 -3.05 14.13
N VAL A 42 9.02 -1.92 14.05
CA VAL A 42 9.28 -0.79 13.17
C VAL A 42 9.14 0.50 13.98
N GLY A 43 9.78 1.58 13.55
CA GLY A 43 9.52 2.90 14.13
C GLY A 43 8.04 3.24 14.02
N ARG A 44 7.45 3.76 15.10
CA ARG A 44 6.06 4.20 15.10
C ARG A 44 5.89 5.37 14.13
N ASP A 45 5.19 5.12 13.03
CA ASP A 45 5.03 6.04 11.90
C ASP A 45 3.55 6.02 11.46
N ILE A 46 2.72 6.86 12.08
CA ILE A 46 1.27 6.91 11.76
C ILE A 46 1.03 7.30 10.30
N GLU A 47 1.88 8.17 9.73
CA GLU A 47 1.79 8.56 8.32
C GLU A 47 2.03 7.39 7.38
N LYS A 48 3.03 6.54 7.67
CA LYS A 48 3.29 5.31 6.90
C LYS A 48 2.19 4.29 7.10
N ALA A 49 1.70 4.15 8.33
CA ALA A 49 0.56 3.28 8.63
C ALA A 49 -0.64 3.63 7.77
N ARG A 50 -1.00 4.92 7.70
CA ARG A 50 -2.07 5.46 6.86
C ARG A 50 -1.88 5.08 5.39
N ASP A 51 -0.66 5.23 4.86
CA ASP A 51 -0.38 4.89 3.47
C ASP A 51 -0.57 3.39 3.20
N MET A 52 -0.10 2.53 4.10
CA MET A 52 -0.30 1.08 4.03
C MET A 52 -1.79 0.70 4.12
N TYR A 53 -2.55 1.34 5.01
CA TYR A 53 -3.99 1.13 5.11
C TYR A 53 -4.73 1.61 3.88
N ARG A 54 -4.32 2.72 3.26
CA ARG A 54 -4.88 3.20 1.99
C ARG A 54 -4.66 2.19 0.87
N LEU A 55 -3.47 1.59 0.79
CA LEU A 55 -3.16 0.53 -0.17
C LEU A 55 -4.06 -0.70 0.05
N ALA A 56 -4.19 -1.15 1.30
CA ALA A 56 -5.04 -2.29 1.67
C ALA A 56 -6.54 -2.01 1.45
N ALA A 57 -6.96 -0.77 1.66
CA ALA A 57 -8.31 -0.25 1.47
C ALA A 57 -8.65 0.00 -0.01
N SER A 58 -7.63 0.21 -0.85
CA SER A 58 -7.80 0.38 -2.29
C SER A 58 -8.26 -0.95 -2.91
N ASP A 59 -9.03 -0.89 -3.97
CA ASP A 59 -9.39 -2.09 -4.75
C ASP A 59 -8.15 -2.57 -5.52
N SER A 60 -7.82 -3.86 -5.42
CA SER A 60 -6.72 -4.45 -6.19
C SER A 60 -7.33 -5.41 -7.18
N GLY A 61 -7.08 -5.17 -8.47
CA GLY A 61 -7.74 -5.88 -9.55
C GLY A 61 -8.67 -4.94 -10.31
N GLY A 62 -9.20 -5.42 -11.44
CA GLY A 62 -10.01 -4.60 -12.34
C GLY A 62 -9.21 -3.89 -13.42
N SER A 63 -9.96 -3.31 -14.36
CA SER A 63 -9.43 -2.65 -15.54
C SER A 63 -8.79 -1.32 -15.15
N VAL A 64 -7.47 -1.20 -15.30
CA VAL A 64 -6.78 0.08 -15.14
C VAL A 64 -6.45 0.66 -16.51
N TRP A 65 -6.80 1.93 -16.67
CA TRP A 65 -6.48 2.72 -17.83
C TRP A 65 -5.00 3.11 -17.78
N VAL A 66 -4.17 2.46 -18.58
CA VAL A 66 -2.75 2.77 -18.72
C VAL A 66 -2.59 3.67 -19.94
N TYR A 67 -2.16 4.89 -19.71
CA TYR A 67 -1.82 5.81 -20.80
C TYR A 67 -0.45 5.43 -21.38
N VAL A 68 -0.41 5.14 -22.67
CA VAL A 68 0.83 4.91 -23.42
C VAL A 68 1.11 6.17 -24.24
N PRO A 69 2.19 6.91 -23.94
CA PRO A 69 2.56 8.09 -24.72
C PRO A 69 2.93 7.69 -26.16
N PRO A 70 2.80 8.61 -27.11
CA PRO A 70 3.13 8.36 -28.51
C PRO A 70 4.63 8.04 -28.63
N ILE A 71 4.94 6.87 -29.18
CA ILE A 71 6.29 6.57 -29.66
C ILE A 71 6.46 7.41 -30.95
N GLY A 72 7.62 8.02 -31.17
CA GLY A 72 7.87 9.08 -32.18
C GLY A 72 7.63 8.73 -33.66
N ASP A 73 6.82 7.72 -33.94
CA ASP A 73 6.34 7.21 -35.22
C ASP A 73 5.04 7.93 -35.70
N GLY A 74 4.56 8.96 -34.96
CA GLY A 74 3.34 9.70 -35.31
C GLY A 74 2.02 9.03 -34.87
N SER A 75 2.10 7.96 -34.08
CA SER A 75 0.93 7.29 -33.48
C SER A 75 0.39 8.10 -32.30
N MET A 76 -0.94 8.29 -32.20
CA MET A 76 -1.55 8.98 -31.06
C MET A 76 -1.43 8.15 -29.78
N GLY A 77 -1.07 8.79 -28.66
CA GLY A 77 -1.03 8.14 -27.36
C GLY A 77 -2.38 7.49 -27.05
N ARG A 78 -2.37 6.19 -26.73
CA ARG A 78 -3.58 5.39 -26.55
C ARG A 78 -3.69 4.97 -25.09
N VAL A 79 -4.92 5.01 -24.57
CA VAL A 79 -5.23 4.42 -23.27
C VAL A 79 -5.53 2.94 -23.47
N MET A 80 -4.71 2.07 -22.90
CA MET A 80 -4.93 0.63 -22.91
C MET A 80 -5.64 0.22 -21.62
N GLN A 81 -6.72 -0.55 -21.72
CA GLN A 81 -7.29 -1.24 -20.57
C GLN A 81 -6.40 -2.44 -20.25
N ALA A 82 -5.61 -2.33 -19.19
CA ALA A 82 -4.93 -3.48 -18.62
C ALA A 82 -5.92 -4.18 -17.67
N ASP A 83 -6.41 -5.35 -18.06
CA ASP A 83 -7.18 -6.20 -17.16
C ASP A 83 -6.23 -6.77 -16.11
N ARG A 84 -6.39 -6.33 -14.87
CA ARG A 84 -5.52 -6.72 -13.76
C ARG A 84 -6.09 -7.93 -12.99
N GLY A 85 -6.98 -8.71 -13.62
CA GLY A 85 -7.64 -9.86 -13.00
C GLY A 85 -8.83 -9.48 -12.11
N PRO A 86 -9.37 -10.44 -11.32
CA PRO A 86 -10.59 -10.26 -10.54
C PRO A 86 -10.44 -9.10 -9.54
N LYS A 87 -11.39 -8.16 -9.58
CA LYS A 87 -11.50 -7.05 -8.62
C LYS A 87 -11.62 -7.64 -7.22
N THR A 88 -10.55 -7.50 -6.45
CA THR A 88 -10.54 -7.86 -5.05
C THR A 88 -10.88 -6.59 -4.26
N PRO A 89 -12.09 -6.48 -3.70
CA PRO A 89 -12.48 -5.35 -2.88
C PRO A 89 -11.42 -5.11 -1.80
N GLY A 90 -10.99 -3.85 -1.69
CA GLY A 90 -10.12 -3.43 -0.59
C GLY A 90 -10.72 -3.85 0.75
N LEU A 91 -9.86 -4.23 1.69
CA LEU A 91 -10.30 -4.72 3.00
C LEU A 91 -11.18 -3.67 3.68
N ALA A 92 -12.42 -4.02 3.99
CA ALA A 92 -13.33 -3.15 4.74
C ALA A 92 -12.72 -2.76 6.09
N GLU A 93 -11.99 -3.68 6.71
CA GLU A 93 -11.27 -3.42 7.95
C GLU A 93 -10.15 -2.37 7.78
N ALA A 94 -9.45 -2.36 6.64
CA ALA A 94 -8.45 -1.34 6.35
C ALA A 94 -9.07 0.04 6.15
N LYS A 95 -10.24 0.11 5.49
CA LYS A 95 -11.01 1.35 5.35
C LYS A 95 -11.45 1.90 6.70
N ALA A 96 -11.95 1.02 7.58
CA ALA A 96 -12.36 1.41 8.93
C ALA A 96 -11.19 1.95 9.75
N ARG A 97 -10.04 1.24 9.76
CA ARG A 97 -8.83 1.71 10.45
C ARG A 97 -8.28 3.01 9.88
N LEU A 98 -8.23 3.15 8.55
CA LEU A 98 -7.82 4.39 7.89
C LEU A 98 -8.67 5.57 8.37
N HIS A 99 -9.99 5.42 8.36
CA HIS A 99 -10.89 6.48 8.80
C HIS A 99 -10.71 6.83 10.29
N LEU A 100 -10.44 5.83 11.15
CA LEU A 100 -10.10 6.07 12.54
C LEU A 100 -8.79 6.88 12.69
N LEU A 101 -7.78 6.58 11.87
CA LEU A 101 -6.50 7.27 11.88
C LEU A 101 -6.60 8.72 11.38
N GLU A 102 -7.42 8.96 10.36
CA GLU A 102 -7.69 10.32 9.89
C GLU A 102 -8.43 11.13 10.96
N ARG A 103 -9.33 10.51 11.72
CA ARG A 103 -10.04 11.15 12.82
C ARG A 103 -9.15 11.54 14.00
N ILE A 104 -8.13 10.73 14.33
CA ILE A 104 -7.18 11.09 15.39
C ILE A 104 -6.19 12.17 14.93
N GLN A 105 -5.84 12.24 13.65
CA GLN A 105 -4.90 13.24 13.11
C GLN A 105 -5.54 14.57 12.71
N GLY A 106 -6.86 14.65 12.49
CA GLY A 106 -7.58 15.88 12.16
C GLY A 106 -7.64 16.95 13.27
N LYS A 107 -6.79 16.84 14.30
CA LYS A 107 -6.60 17.84 15.36
C LYS A 107 -5.10 18.17 15.47
N ASN A 108 -4.57 18.86 14.48
CA ASN A 108 -3.34 19.64 14.57
C ASN A 108 -3.43 20.82 13.60
#